data_AF-A0A3C1KIN1-F1
#
_entry.id   AF-A0A3C1KIN1-F1
#
_cell.length_a   1.000
_cell.length_b   1.000
_cell.length_c   1.000
_cell.angle_alpha   90.00
_cell.angle_beta   90.00
_cell.angle_gamma   90.00
#
_symmetry.space_group_name_H-M   'P 1'
#
loop_
_entity.id
_entity.type
_entity.pdbx_description
1 polymer ?
#
loop_
_entity_poly.entity_id
_entity_poly.type
_entity_poly.pdbx_seq_one_letter_code
_entity_poly.pdbx_strand_id
1 'polypeptide(L)'
;MAAMFEVFWRFLLLGCVSFGGPAAHIGYFQQTFVQRLQWLTAADYARLVALSQFLPGPGSSQVGFALGYRRAGLPGALAAFVGFTLPSFLLMLGLALFAAQAADAAWLNGLVRGLKLLAAVVVAEAVRSMAQTFCRHWFAAVLALATCLLLVWSASAWMQYGVLVCAALLGAVVLPARAVQPARPKGVTSGLRWRPLVVFLLLFALLPWLGGLGAEWRLVDQFYNSGSLVFGGGHVVLPLLQQQLGDALSEDRFLLGYAAAQAVPGPMFSLGAFLGAELLPVRPVLG
;
A
#
# COMPACT_ATOMS: atom_id res chain seq x y z
N MET A 1 13.27 -15.61 20.20
CA MET A 1 12.68 -16.42 19.12
C MET A 1 11.20 -16.70 19.31
N ALA A 2 10.74 -17.16 20.49
CA ALA A 2 9.31 -17.45 20.73
C ALA A 2 8.35 -16.28 20.42
N ALA A 3 8.69 -15.06 20.85
CA ALA A 3 7.86 -13.87 20.59
C ALA A 3 7.81 -13.48 19.09
N MET A 4 8.88 -13.70 18.34
CA MET A 4 8.92 -13.43 16.89
C MET A 4 8.06 -14.43 16.13
N PHE A 5 8.15 -15.71 16.49
CA PHE A 5 7.32 -16.76 15.91
C PHE A 5 5.83 -16.53 16.23
N GLU A 6 5.49 -16.13 17.46
CA GLU A 6 4.14 -15.74 17.81
C GLU A 6 3.64 -14.61 16.89
N VAL A 7 4.43 -13.56 16.71
CA VAL A 7 4.09 -12.45 15.80
C VAL A 7 3.87 -12.96 14.38
N PHE A 8 4.82 -13.70 13.82
CA PHE A 8 4.69 -14.28 12.48
C PHE A 8 3.40 -15.08 12.33
N TRP A 9 3.14 -16.00 13.27
CA TRP A 9 1.98 -16.89 13.20
C TRP A 9 0.65 -16.14 13.28
N ARG A 10 0.53 -15.15 14.20
CA ARG A 10 -0.67 -14.32 14.31
C ARG A 10 -0.92 -13.53 13.04
N PHE A 11 0.12 -12.91 12.48
CA PHE A 11 0.00 -12.15 11.24
C PHE A 11 -0.23 -13.05 10.02
N LEU A 12 0.30 -14.27 9.99
CA LEU A 12 0.02 -15.26 8.94
C LEU A 12 -1.46 -15.63 8.90
N LEU A 13 -2.04 -15.98 10.06
CA LEU A 13 -3.47 -16.28 10.16
C LEU A 13 -4.32 -15.08 9.74
N LEU A 14 -3.94 -13.87 10.16
CA LEU A 14 -4.61 -12.65 9.74
C LEU A 14 -4.49 -12.42 8.22
N GLY A 15 -3.33 -12.70 7.62
CA GLY A 15 -3.12 -12.62 6.18
C GLY A 15 -4.02 -13.57 5.38
N CYS A 16 -4.46 -14.68 5.97
CA CYS A 16 -5.40 -15.62 5.34
C CYS A 16 -6.87 -15.18 5.42
N VAL A 17 -7.24 -14.28 6.35
CA VAL A 17 -8.65 -13.96 6.66
C VAL A 17 -9.02 -12.49 6.54
N SER A 18 -8.03 -11.61 6.35
CA SER A 18 -8.27 -10.17 6.31
C SER A 18 -8.78 -9.73 4.94
N PHE A 19 -10.08 -9.83 4.71
CA PHE A 19 -10.76 -9.29 3.52
C PHE A 19 -11.34 -7.89 3.79
N GLY A 20 -11.60 -7.11 2.74
CA GLY A 20 -12.28 -5.81 2.86
C GLY A 20 -11.36 -4.59 3.00
N GLY A 21 -10.05 -4.75 2.73
CA GLY A 21 -9.12 -3.64 2.59
C GLY A 21 -8.64 -3.00 3.90
N PRO A 22 -7.94 -1.85 3.82
CA PRO A 22 -7.18 -1.31 4.96
C PRO A 22 -8.00 -1.05 6.23
N ALA A 23 -9.23 -0.56 6.09
CA ALA A 23 -10.12 -0.31 7.24
C ALA A 23 -10.50 -1.61 7.95
N ALA A 24 -10.83 -2.67 7.19
CA ALA A 24 -11.12 -3.99 7.74
C ALA A 24 -9.88 -4.59 8.42
N HIS A 25 -8.70 -4.48 7.82
CA HIS A 25 -7.44 -4.95 8.40
C HIS A 25 -7.17 -4.28 9.75
N ILE A 26 -7.35 -2.96 9.83
CA ILE A 26 -7.22 -2.20 11.08
C ILE A 26 -8.26 -2.67 12.11
N GLY A 27 -9.47 -3.02 11.69
CA GLY A 27 -10.47 -3.65 12.56
C GLY A 27 -10.02 -5.02 13.09
N TYR A 28 -9.56 -5.91 12.21
CA TYR A 28 -9.05 -7.24 12.58
C TYR A 28 -7.85 -7.17 13.53
N PHE A 29 -6.94 -6.21 13.31
CA PHE A 29 -5.79 -5.98 14.18
C PHE A 29 -6.22 -5.45 15.55
N GLN A 30 -7.20 -4.55 15.61
CA GLN A 30 -7.75 -4.09 16.89
C GLN A 30 -8.39 -5.24 17.66
N GLN A 31 -9.24 -6.04 17.00
CA GLN A 31 -9.89 -7.18 17.63
C GLN A 31 -8.86 -8.19 18.16
N THR A 32 -7.85 -8.51 17.35
CA THR A 32 -6.84 -9.51 17.70
C THR A 32 -5.88 -9.00 18.78
N PHE A 33 -5.22 -7.85 18.54
CA PHE A 33 -4.10 -7.42 19.36
C PHE A 33 -4.51 -6.51 20.52
N VAL A 34 -5.63 -5.81 20.43
CA VAL A 34 -6.17 -5.03 21.56
C VAL A 34 -7.12 -5.88 22.37
N GLN A 35 -8.20 -6.40 21.77
CA GLN A 35 -9.30 -7.01 22.54
C GLN A 35 -9.00 -8.44 23.01
N ARG A 36 -8.46 -9.30 22.14
CA ARG A 36 -8.24 -10.72 22.46
C ARG A 36 -6.89 -10.98 23.14
N LEU A 37 -5.80 -10.50 22.54
CA LEU A 37 -4.44 -10.78 23.01
C LEU A 37 -3.90 -9.72 23.98
N GLN A 38 -4.53 -8.54 24.05
CA GLN A 38 -4.15 -7.46 24.97
C GLN A 38 -2.66 -7.07 24.88
N TRP A 39 -2.08 -7.12 23.67
CA TRP A 39 -0.69 -6.69 23.41
C TRP A 39 -0.50 -5.18 23.59
N LEU A 40 -1.57 -4.41 23.42
CA LEU A 40 -1.58 -2.96 23.61
C LEU A 40 -2.97 -2.44 23.94
N THR A 41 -3.01 -1.27 24.56
CA THR A 41 -4.25 -0.57 24.87
C THR A 41 -4.91 0.02 23.62
N ALA A 42 -6.22 0.25 23.66
CA ALA A 42 -6.95 0.91 22.58
C ALA A 42 -6.38 2.31 22.26
N ALA A 43 -5.92 3.05 23.27
CA ALA A 43 -5.31 4.37 23.10
C ALA A 43 -3.93 4.31 22.43
N ASP A 44 -3.13 3.27 22.72
CA ASP A 44 -1.87 3.05 21.99
C ASP A 44 -2.12 2.61 20.56
N TYR A 45 -3.12 1.75 20.34
CA TYR A 45 -3.49 1.28 19.00
C TYR A 45 -3.95 2.43 18.11
N ALA A 46 -4.86 3.28 18.61
CA ALA A 46 -5.32 4.47 17.90
C ALA A 46 -4.16 5.42 17.53
N ARG A 47 -3.13 5.53 18.39
CA ARG A 47 -1.92 6.31 18.09
C ARG A 47 -1.07 5.68 17.00
N LEU A 48 -0.90 4.36 16.99
CA LEU A 48 -0.21 3.67 15.89
C LEU A 48 -0.95 3.87 14.57
N VAL A 49 -2.28 3.72 14.57
CA VAL A 49 -3.12 3.99 13.39
C VAL A 49 -2.94 5.44 12.94
N ALA A 50 -3.04 6.42 13.84
CA ALA A 50 -2.88 7.83 13.49
C ALA A 50 -1.49 8.12 12.90
N LEU A 51 -0.42 7.57 13.47
CA LEU A 51 0.94 7.72 12.95
C LEU A 51 1.09 7.08 11.56
N SER A 52 0.55 5.88 11.37
CA SER A 52 0.60 5.18 10.08
C SER A 52 -0.21 5.86 8.98
N GLN A 53 -1.25 6.60 9.33
CA GLN A 53 -2.02 7.40 8.37
C GLN A 53 -1.35 8.74 8.04
N PHE A 54 -0.39 9.19 8.86
CA PHE A 54 0.38 10.40 8.62
C PHE A 54 1.60 10.16 7.70
N LEU A 55 2.21 8.98 7.80
CA LEU A 55 3.40 8.61 7.03
C LEU A 55 3.03 8.05 5.65
N PRO A 56 3.89 8.23 4.63
CA PRO A 56 3.69 7.58 3.34
C PRO A 56 3.78 6.05 3.46
N GLY A 57 2.85 5.37 2.79
CA GLY A 57 2.80 3.93 2.56
C GLY A 57 1.43 3.31 2.87
N PRO A 58 1.33 1.97 2.83
CA PRO A 58 0.11 1.24 3.17
C PRO A 58 -0.27 1.39 4.65
N GLY A 59 -1.39 2.05 4.94
CA GLY A 59 -1.87 2.24 6.31
C GLY A 59 -1.94 0.94 7.14
N SER A 60 -2.64 -0.10 6.66
CA SER A 60 -2.75 -1.37 7.41
C SER A 60 -1.40 -2.07 7.57
N SER A 61 -0.58 -2.15 6.52
CA SER A 61 0.72 -2.85 6.61
C SER A 61 1.70 -2.10 7.52
N GLN A 62 1.68 -0.78 7.53
CA GLN A 62 2.45 0.03 8.48
C GLN A 62 2.01 -0.22 9.92
N VAL A 63 0.70 -0.28 10.19
CA VAL A 63 0.19 -0.62 11.53
C VAL A 63 0.65 -2.02 11.94
N GLY A 64 0.57 -3.01 11.04
CA GLY A 64 1.06 -4.36 11.27
C GLY A 64 2.56 -4.40 11.59
N PHE A 65 3.38 -3.69 10.79
CA PHE A 65 4.82 -3.56 11.01
C PHE A 65 5.11 -2.93 12.38
N ALA A 66 4.41 -1.84 12.74
CA ALA A 66 4.58 -1.16 14.01
C ALA A 66 4.15 -2.01 15.21
N LEU A 67 3.09 -2.81 15.08
CA LEU A 67 2.66 -3.78 16.09
C LEU A 67 3.73 -4.86 16.31
N GLY A 68 4.24 -5.45 15.22
CA GLY A 68 5.33 -6.43 15.29
C GLY A 68 6.59 -5.83 15.92
N TYR A 69 6.92 -4.59 15.54
CA TYR A 69 8.03 -3.84 16.12
C TYR A 69 7.86 -3.62 17.63
N ARG A 70 6.66 -3.25 18.09
CA ARG A 70 6.40 -3.03 19.51
C ARG A 70 6.47 -4.34 20.32
N ARG A 71 6.08 -5.47 19.72
CA ARG A 71 6.04 -6.77 20.39
C ARG A 71 7.41 -7.45 20.47
N ALA A 72 8.21 -7.40 19.41
CA ALA A 72 9.47 -8.15 19.34
C ALA A 72 10.61 -7.40 18.60
N GLY A 73 10.56 -6.06 18.54
CA GLY A 73 11.57 -5.24 17.86
C GLY A 73 11.57 -5.42 16.34
N LEU A 74 12.67 -5.04 15.69
CA LEU A 74 12.80 -5.14 14.23
C LEU A 74 12.52 -6.56 13.68
N PRO A 75 13.00 -7.66 14.30
CA PRO A 75 12.64 -9.01 13.85
C PRO A 75 11.13 -9.27 13.92
N GLY A 76 10.45 -8.77 14.95
CA GLY A 76 8.98 -8.83 15.05
C GLY A 76 8.29 -8.05 13.94
N ALA A 77 8.83 -6.88 13.57
CA ALA A 77 8.29 -6.06 12.49
C ALA A 77 8.36 -6.77 11.13
N LEU A 78 9.53 -7.36 10.83
CA LEU A 78 9.73 -8.18 9.63
C LEU A 78 8.85 -9.42 9.64
N ALA A 79 8.75 -10.12 10.77
CA ALA A 79 7.87 -11.27 10.95
C ALA A 79 6.39 -10.92 10.71
N ALA A 80 5.93 -9.78 11.21
CA ALA A 80 4.57 -9.29 10.98
C ALA A 80 4.32 -8.99 9.50
N PHE A 81 5.27 -8.30 8.85
CA PHE A 81 5.16 -7.97 7.43
C PHE A 81 5.12 -9.21 6.54
N VAL A 82 6.05 -10.13 6.74
CA VAL A 82 6.11 -11.39 5.98
C VAL A 82 4.87 -12.21 6.25
N GLY A 83 4.52 -12.46 7.52
CA GLY A 83 3.32 -13.25 7.87
C GLY A 83 2.06 -12.69 7.24
N PHE A 84 1.82 -11.38 7.36
CA PHE A 84 0.60 -10.76 6.85
C PHE A 84 0.50 -10.76 5.32
N THR A 85 1.63 -10.62 4.63
CA THR A 85 1.67 -10.46 3.16
C THR A 85 1.80 -11.80 2.44
N LEU A 86 2.43 -12.79 3.07
CA LEU A 86 2.79 -14.06 2.44
C LEU A 86 1.61 -14.81 1.79
N PRO A 87 0.41 -14.95 2.41
CA PRO A 87 -0.70 -15.66 1.77
C PRO A 87 -1.12 -15.01 0.45
N SER A 88 -1.30 -13.69 0.47
CA SER A 88 -1.65 -12.91 -0.72
C SER A 88 -0.55 -12.92 -1.79
N PHE A 89 0.72 -12.84 -1.37
CA PHE A 89 1.88 -12.95 -2.26
C PHE A 89 1.87 -14.28 -3.02
N LEU A 90 1.67 -15.41 -2.32
CA LEU A 90 1.66 -16.74 -2.93
C LEU A 90 0.48 -16.91 -3.90
N LEU A 91 -0.69 -16.40 -3.56
CA LEU A 91 -1.86 -16.43 -4.44
C LEU A 91 -1.63 -15.61 -5.71
N MET A 92 -1.08 -14.40 -5.58
CA MET A 92 -0.80 -13.50 -6.70
C MET A 92 0.32 -14.02 -7.61
N LEU A 93 1.39 -14.57 -7.03
CA LEU A 93 2.47 -15.22 -7.77
C LEU A 93 1.95 -16.46 -8.51
N GLY A 94 1.17 -17.31 -7.83
CA GLY A 94 0.53 -18.48 -8.43
C GLY A 94 -0.37 -18.11 -9.61
N LEU A 95 -1.13 -17.02 -9.47
CA LEU A 95 -1.96 -16.48 -10.56
C LEU A 95 -1.09 -16.06 -11.76
N ALA A 96 0.01 -15.32 -11.55
CA ALA A 96 0.88 -14.89 -12.63
C ALA A 96 1.49 -16.08 -13.39
N LEU A 97 2.03 -17.06 -12.65
CA LEU A 97 2.64 -18.26 -13.23
C LEU A 97 1.62 -19.12 -14.02
N PHE A 98 0.37 -19.18 -13.54
CA PHE A 98 -0.70 -19.93 -14.21
C PHE A 98 -1.26 -19.17 -15.42
N ALA A 99 -1.49 -17.86 -15.30
CA ALA A 99 -2.03 -17.01 -16.35
C ALA A 99 -1.07 -16.87 -17.55
N ALA A 100 0.24 -17.05 -17.34
CA ALA A 100 1.21 -17.14 -18.42
C ALA A 100 1.04 -18.42 -19.27
N GLN A 101 0.67 -19.53 -18.64
CA GLN A 101 0.51 -20.84 -19.31
C GLN A 101 -0.88 -21.01 -19.96
N ALA A 102 -1.90 -20.36 -19.40
CA ALA A 102 -3.29 -20.50 -19.83
C ALA A 102 -3.78 -19.35 -20.74
N ALA A 103 -2.87 -18.58 -21.36
CA ALA A 103 -3.20 -17.36 -22.09
C ALA A 103 -4.26 -17.54 -23.20
N ASP A 104 -4.27 -18.70 -23.87
CA ASP A 104 -5.21 -19.00 -24.97
C ASP A 104 -6.53 -19.62 -24.49
N ALA A 105 -6.69 -19.85 -23.19
CA ALA A 105 -7.88 -20.50 -22.67
C ALA A 105 -9.10 -19.56 -22.70
N ALA A 106 -10.14 -19.95 -23.43
CA ALA A 106 -11.36 -19.13 -23.59
C ALA A 106 -12.03 -18.76 -22.24
N TRP A 107 -11.96 -19.64 -21.25
CA TRP A 107 -12.48 -19.39 -19.91
C TRP A 107 -11.68 -18.30 -19.16
N LEU A 108 -10.36 -18.23 -19.37
CA LEU A 108 -9.50 -17.19 -18.79
C LEU A 108 -9.86 -15.83 -19.38
N ASN A 109 -10.11 -15.75 -20.68
CA ASN A 109 -10.58 -14.52 -21.34
C ASN A 109 -11.97 -14.06 -20.85
N GLY A 110 -12.85 -14.99 -20.48
CA GLY A 110 -14.12 -14.68 -19.82
C GLY A 110 -13.92 -14.16 -18.39
N LEU A 111 -13.04 -14.80 -17.63
CA LEU A 111 -12.68 -14.40 -16.27
C LEU A 111 -12.01 -13.02 -16.23
N VAL A 112 -11.06 -12.75 -17.12
CA VAL A 112 -10.41 -11.43 -17.28
C VAL A 112 -11.46 -10.36 -17.55
N ARG A 113 -12.43 -10.61 -18.45
CA ARG A 113 -13.54 -9.67 -18.70
C ARG A 113 -14.37 -9.40 -17.44
N GLY A 114 -14.74 -10.44 -16.70
CA GLY A 114 -15.46 -10.29 -15.43
C GLY A 114 -14.66 -9.50 -14.39
N LEU A 115 -13.35 -9.75 -14.30
CA LEU A 115 -12.44 -9.05 -13.41
C LEU A 115 -12.24 -7.58 -13.80
N LYS A 116 -12.22 -7.22 -15.10
CA LYS A 116 -12.21 -5.80 -15.53
C LYS A 116 -13.46 -5.05 -15.05
N LEU A 117 -14.64 -5.69 -15.13
CA LEU A 117 -15.88 -5.10 -14.60
C LEU A 117 -15.81 -4.94 -13.07
N LEU A 118 -15.25 -5.94 -12.38
CA LEU A 118 -15.00 -5.85 -10.93
C LEU A 118 -14.04 -4.71 -10.60
N ALA A 119 -12.93 -4.57 -11.35
CA ALA A 119 -11.98 -3.48 -11.17
C ALA A 119 -12.65 -2.11 -11.30
N ALA A 120 -13.53 -1.91 -12.30
CA ALA A 120 -14.26 -0.66 -12.47
C ALA A 120 -15.16 -0.34 -11.25
N VAL A 121 -15.91 -1.33 -10.75
CA VAL A 121 -16.76 -1.17 -9.56
C VAL A 121 -15.92 -0.85 -8.32
N VAL A 122 -14.79 -1.53 -8.16
CA VAL A 122 -13.88 -1.34 -7.03
C VAL A 122 -13.22 0.04 -7.07
N VAL A 123 -12.77 0.51 -8.24
CA VAL A 123 -12.22 1.86 -8.40
C VAL A 123 -13.29 2.90 -8.10
N ALA A 124 -14.52 2.71 -8.60
CA ALA A 124 -15.64 3.60 -8.31
C ALA A 124 -15.95 3.67 -6.81
N GLU A 125 -15.96 2.53 -6.11
CA GLU A 125 -16.19 2.49 -4.66
C GLU A 125 -15.03 3.12 -3.89
N ALA A 126 -13.78 2.93 -4.33
CA ALA A 126 -12.62 3.57 -3.73
C ALA A 126 -12.70 5.11 -3.86
N VAL A 127 -13.04 5.62 -5.05
CA VAL A 127 -13.24 7.05 -5.29
C VAL A 127 -14.39 7.58 -4.41
N ARG A 128 -15.51 6.86 -4.34
CA ARG A 128 -16.66 7.23 -3.49
C ARG A 128 -16.28 7.30 -2.01
N SER A 129 -15.59 6.28 -1.52
CA SER A 129 -15.14 6.18 -0.12
C SER A 129 -14.15 7.29 0.25
N MET A 130 -13.18 7.57 -0.63
CA MET A 130 -12.24 8.67 -0.43
C MET A 130 -12.95 10.03 -0.47
N ALA A 131 -13.88 10.24 -1.40
CA ALA A 131 -14.67 11.47 -1.46
C ALA A 131 -15.49 11.70 -0.18
N GLN A 132 -16.17 10.66 0.34
CA GLN A 132 -16.94 10.75 1.60
C GLN A 132 -16.04 11.05 2.82
N THR A 133 -14.79 10.57 2.79
CA THR A 133 -13.83 10.74 3.89
C THR A 133 -13.16 12.12 3.85
N PHE A 134 -12.69 12.55 2.68
CA PHE A 134 -11.83 13.73 2.54
C PHE A 134 -12.56 14.97 2.00
N CYS A 135 -13.58 14.83 1.15
CA CYS A 135 -14.31 15.94 0.54
C CYS A 135 -15.50 16.39 1.40
N ARG A 136 -15.30 16.53 2.72
CA ARG A 136 -16.36 16.89 3.68
C ARG A 136 -16.80 18.35 3.63
N HIS A 137 -15.96 19.22 3.06
CA HIS A 137 -16.24 20.64 2.87
C HIS A 137 -16.17 20.98 1.39
N TRP A 138 -16.97 21.97 0.96
CA TRP A 138 -17.04 22.38 -0.44
C TRP A 138 -15.66 22.76 -1.00
N PHE A 139 -14.80 23.39 -0.18
CA PHE A 139 -13.43 23.74 -0.56
C PHE A 139 -12.59 22.49 -0.90
N ALA A 140 -12.65 21.44 -0.06
CA ALA A 140 -11.94 20.19 -0.31
C ALA A 140 -12.47 19.48 -1.57
N ALA A 141 -13.79 19.53 -1.80
CA ALA A 141 -14.40 18.96 -3.00
C ALA A 141 -13.99 19.71 -4.29
N VAL A 142 -13.99 21.05 -4.26
CA VAL A 142 -13.55 21.88 -5.39
C VAL A 142 -12.06 21.67 -5.65
N LEU A 143 -11.23 21.63 -4.60
CA LEU A 143 -9.80 21.36 -4.73
C LEU A 143 -9.59 19.99 -5.38
N ALA A 144 -10.26 18.94 -4.91
CA ALA A 144 -10.17 17.59 -5.48
C ALA A 144 -10.62 17.53 -6.95
N LEU A 145 -11.69 18.25 -7.32
CA LEU A 145 -12.15 18.31 -8.71
C LEU A 145 -11.14 19.07 -9.59
N ALA A 146 -10.62 20.19 -9.12
CA ALA A 146 -9.61 20.98 -9.83
C ALA A 146 -8.32 20.19 -10.05
N THR A 147 -7.83 19.47 -9.03
CA THR A 147 -6.65 18.61 -9.17
C THR A 147 -6.90 17.47 -10.15
N CYS A 148 -8.09 16.86 -10.11
CA CYS A 148 -8.49 15.84 -11.09
C CYS A 148 -8.43 16.37 -12.52
N LEU A 149 -9.07 17.51 -12.81
CA LEU A 149 -9.08 18.12 -14.15
C LEU A 149 -7.68 18.49 -14.64
N LEU A 150 -6.84 19.03 -13.77
CA LEU A 150 -5.44 19.39 -14.12
C LEU A 150 -4.61 18.15 -14.47
N LEU A 151 -4.77 17.06 -13.72
CA LEU A 151 -4.02 15.81 -13.96
C LEU A 151 -4.53 15.06 -15.20
N VAL A 152 -5.82 15.17 -15.53
CA VAL A 152 -6.37 14.66 -16.79
C VAL A 152 -5.82 15.45 -17.98
N TRP A 153 -5.62 16.77 -17.83
CA TRP A 153 -5.07 17.61 -18.88
C TRP A 153 -3.55 17.39 -19.09
N SER A 154 -2.79 17.17 -18.02
CA SER A 154 -1.35 16.88 -18.08
C SER A 154 -0.93 15.89 -17.00
N ALA A 155 -0.63 14.66 -17.42
CA ALA A 155 -0.18 13.56 -16.54
C ALA A 155 1.34 13.58 -16.23
N SER A 156 2.04 14.70 -16.42
CA SER A 156 3.48 14.76 -16.12
C SER A 156 3.76 14.61 -14.61
N ALA A 157 4.87 13.94 -14.26
CA ALA A 157 5.27 13.76 -12.86
C ALA A 157 5.45 15.11 -12.12
N TRP A 158 5.98 16.13 -12.82
CA TRP A 158 6.11 17.49 -12.28
C TRP A 158 4.76 18.12 -11.93
N MET A 159 3.73 17.89 -12.75
CA MET A 159 2.37 18.37 -12.46
C MET A 159 1.83 17.73 -11.17
N GLN A 160 2.05 16.43 -10.96
CA GLN A 160 1.61 15.74 -9.74
C GLN A 160 2.26 16.33 -8.49
N TYR A 161 3.58 16.52 -8.49
CA TYR A 161 4.28 17.13 -7.36
C TYR A 161 3.83 18.57 -7.12
N GLY A 162 3.69 19.37 -8.18
CA GLY A 162 3.23 20.75 -8.08
C GLY A 162 1.82 20.85 -7.48
N VAL A 163 0.88 20.03 -7.98
CA VAL A 163 -0.49 19.95 -7.47
C VAL A 163 -0.51 19.54 -6.01
N LEU A 164 0.31 18.55 -5.60
CA LEU A 164 0.38 18.08 -4.22
C LEU A 164 0.86 19.19 -3.27
N VAL A 165 1.94 19.88 -3.62
CA VAL A 165 2.50 20.98 -2.81
C VAL A 165 1.50 22.14 -2.74
N CYS A 166 0.90 22.54 -3.87
CA CYS A 166 -0.10 23.61 -3.90
C CYS A 166 -1.33 23.26 -3.05
N ALA A 167 -1.85 22.04 -3.15
CA ALA A 167 -2.97 21.57 -2.35
C ALA A 167 -2.64 21.57 -0.86
N ALA A 168 -1.42 21.15 -0.49
CA ALA A 168 -0.96 21.16 0.91
C ALA A 168 -0.86 22.59 1.47
N LEU A 169 -0.29 23.53 0.71
CA LEU A 169 -0.18 24.94 1.12
C LEU A 169 -1.56 25.61 1.23
N LEU A 170 -2.41 25.43 0.23
CA LEU A 170 -3.79 25.96 0.25
C LEU A 170 -4.59 25.38 1.41
N GLY A 171 -4.47 24.06 1.65
CA GLY A 171 -5.08 23.40 2.79
C GLY A 171 -4.60 23.96 4.14
N ALA A 172 -3.30 24.22 4.29
CA ALA A 172 -2.73 24.78 5.51
C ALA A 172 -3.21 26.21 5.83
N VAL A 173 -3.49 27.01 4.79
CA VAL A 173 -3.99 28.39 4.94
C VAL A 173 -5.50 28.43 5.18
N VAL A 174 -6.27 27.61 4.45
CA VAL A 174 -7.74 27.71 4.42
C VAL A 174 -8.42 26.83 5.47
N LEU A 175 -7.85 25.67 5.79
CA LEU A 175 -8.47 24.75 6.74
C LEU A 175 -8.08 25.12 8.18
N PRO A 176 -9.04 25.26 9.10
CA PRO A 176 -8.74 25.55 10.49
C PRO A 176 -7.89 24.43 11.08
N ALA A 177 -6.81 24.80 11.76
CA ALA A 177 -5.97 23.86 12.49
C ALA A 177 -6.84 23.13 13.52
N ARG A 178 -7.23 21.90 13.20
CA ARG A 178 -7.99 21.07 14.13
C ARG A 178 -7.02 20.67 15.23
N ALA A 179 -7.17 21.26 16.41
CA ALA A 179 -6.38 20.92 17.58
C ALA A 179 -6.66 19.46 17.97
N VAL A 180 -5.93 18.53 17.38
CA VAL A 180 -5.77 17.18 17.93
C VAL A 180 -4.95 17.41 19.19
N GLN A 181 -5.57 17.34 20.36
CA GLN A 181 -4.81 17.41 21.61
C GLN A 181 -3.73 16.33 21.56
N PRO A 182 -2.43 16.70 21.53
CA PRO A 182 -1.38 15.71 21.54
C PRO A 182 -1.37 15.11 22.94
N ALA A 183 -2.00 13.95 23.10
CA ALA A 183 -1.87 13.18 24.33
C ALA A 183 -0.38 12.88 24.52
N ARG A 184 0.24 13.54 25.51
CA ARG A 184 1.68 13.44 25.79
C ARG A 184 2.09 11.96 25.83
N PRO A 185 2.99 11.49 24.95
CA PRO A 185 3.38 10.09 24.95
C PRO A 185 4.08 9.77 26.27
N LYS A 186 3.50 8.85 27.06
CA LYS A 186 4.21 8.25 28.19
C LYS A 186 5.25 7.27 27.64
N GLY A 187 6.54 7.54 27.86
CA GLY A 187 7.62 6.58 27.63
C GLY A 187 8.17 6.48 26.20
N VAL A 188 7.86 7.40 25.29
CA VAL A 188 8.58 7.50 24.00
C VAL A 188 9.84 8.34 24.22
N THR A 189 11.01 7.75 24.06
CA THR A 189 12.26 8.50 24.07
C THR A 189 12.26 9.47 22.89
N SER A 190 12.46 10.76 23.17
CA SER A 190 12.27 11.90 22.26
C SER A 190 13.36 12.07 21.19
N GLY A 191 14.02 10.98 20.78
CA GLY A 191 15.10 11.00 19.79
C GLY A 191 14.62 10.53 18.42
N LEU A 192 14.81 11.38 17.39
CA LEU A 192 14.70 10.95 16.00
C LEU A 192 15.70 9.81 15.76
N ARG A 193 15.22 8.64 15.34
CA ARG A 193 16.09 7.53 14.96
C ARG A 193 16.60 7.78 13.54
N TRP A 194 17.78 8.36 13.41
CA TRP A 194 18.34 8.76 12.10
C TRP A 194 18.71 7.56 11.23
N ARG A 195 19.03 6.39 11.82
CA ARG A 195 19.50 5.22 11.05
C ARG A 195 18.49 4.74 10.00
N PRO A 196 17.22 4.43 10.32
CA PRO A 196 16.22 4.07 9.30
C PRO A 196 15.99 5.19 8.27
N LEU A 197 16.03 6.45 8.70
CA LEU A 197 15.85 7.59 7.81
C LEU A 197 17.00 7.70 6.80
N VAL A 198 18.24 7.53 7.25
CA VAL A 198 19.42 7.52 6.39
C VAL A 198 19.35 6.34 5.41
N VAL A 199 18.99 5.14 5.87
CA VAL A 199 18.82 3.97 4.98
C VAL A 199 17.74 4.24 3.92
N PHE A 200 16.61 4.82 4.34
CA PHE A 200 15.55 5.21 3.42
C PHE A 200 16.03 6.22 2.37
N LEU A 201 16.65 7.33 2.81
CA LEU A 201 17.14 8.37 1.89
C LEU A 201 18.24 7.85 0.96
N LEU A 202 19.13 7.00 1.47
CA LEU A 202 20.17 6.37 0.66
C LEU A 202 19.59 5.47 -0.42
N LEU A 203 18.63 4.59 -0.07
CA LEU A 203 17.96 3.74 -1.05
C LEU A 203 17.17 4.56 -2.06
N PHE A 204 16.45 5.58 -1.61
CA PHE A 204 15.67 6.46 -2.47
C PHE A 204 16.53 7.21 -3.50
N ALA A 205 17.74 7.62 -3.12
CA ALA A 205 18.67 8.30 -4.03
C ALA A 205 19.48 7.32 -4.91
N LEU A 206 19.82 6.14 -4.40
CA LEU A 206 20.71 5.18 -5.07
C LEU A 206 19.97 4.28 -6.07
N LEU A 207 18.74 3.85 -5.77
CA LEU A 207 18.01 2.90 -6.61
C LEU A 207 17.75 3.39 -8.05
N PRO A 208 17.44 4.68 -8.31
CA PRO A 208 17.29 5.18 -9.68
C PRO A 208 18.55 5.00 -10.52
N TRP A 209 19.73 5.12 -9.91
CA TRP A 209 21.01 4.87 -10.59
C TRP A 209 21.25 3.38 -10.83
N LEU A 210 20.91 2.53 -9.85
CA LEU A 210 21.03 1.08 -10.00
C LEU A 210 20.04 0.52 -11.03
N GLY A 211 18.89 1.15 -11.22
CA GLY A 211 17.90 0.78 -12.24
C GLY A 211 18.43 0.81 -13.69
N GLY A 212 19.54 1.51 -13.92
CA GLY A 212 20.27 1.47 -15.20
C GLY A 212 21.07 0.18 -15.45
N LEU A 213 21.37 -0.61 -14.40
CA LEU A 213 22.25 -1.77 -14.47
C LEU A 213 21.56 -3.06 -14.96
N GLY A 214 20.23 -3.11 -14.93
CA GLY A 214 19.47 -4.28 -15.37
C GLY A 214 17.98 -4.21 -15.04
N ALA A 215 17.20 -5.11 -15.64
CA ALA A 215 15.75 -5.16 -15.45
C ALA A 215 15.35 -5.44 -13.99
N GLU A 216 16.09 -6.31 -13.29
CA GLU A 216 15.85 -6.64 -11.88
C GLU A 216 15.98 -5.39 -10.98
N TRP A 217 17.06 -4.61 -11.15
CA TRP A 217 17.28 -3.38 -10.39
C TRP A 217 16.27 -2.28 -10.73
N ARG A 218 15.86 -2.20 -12.01
CA ARG A 218 14.81 -1.26 -12.45
C ARG A 218 13.48 -1.56 -11.76
N LEU A 219 13.14 -2.84 -11.64
CA LEU A 219 11.92 -3.27 -10.97
C LEU A 219 11.96 -2.93 -9.47
N VAL A 220 13.11 -3.16 -8.81
CA VAL A 220 13.31 -2.75 -7.40
C VAL A 220 13.16 -1.24 -7.24
N ASP A 221 13.75 -0.44 -8.11
CA ASP A 221 13.62 1.02 -8.10
C ASP A 221 12.15 1.47 -8.26
N GLN A 222 11.46 0.97 -9.29
CA GLN A 222 10.06 1.31 -9.57
C GLN A 222 9.13 0.97 -8.39
N PHE A 223 9.27 -0.23 -7.81
CA PHE A 223 8.46 -0.61 -6.64
C PHE A 223 8.83 0.18 -5.39
N TYR A 224 10.11 0.43 -5.15
CA TYR A 224 10.56 1.19 -3.99
C TYR A 224 10.08 2.65 -4.06
N ASN A 225 10.27 3.30 -5.21
CA ASN A 225 9.86 4.67 -5.45
C ASN A 225 8.34 4.82 -5.34
N SER A 226 7.60 3.95 -6.04
CA SER A 226 6.14 3.90 -5.98
C SER A 226 5.65 3.70 -4.54
N GLY A 227 6.21 2.73 -3.81
CA GLY A 227 5.83 2.46 -2.42
C GLY A 227 6.16 3.60 -1.44
N SER A 228 7.24 4.35 -1.70
CA SER A 228 7.71 5.45 -0.84
C SER A 228 6.88 6.72 -0.94
N LEU A 229 6.16 6.92 -2.05
CA LEU A 229 5.42 8.15 -2.34
C LEU A 229 3.90 8.03 -2.14
N VAL A 230 3.42 6.88 -1.70
CA VAL A 230 1.98 6.62 -1.55
C VAL A 230 1.45 7.24 -0.27
N PHE A 231 0.44 8.10 -0.38
CA PHE A 231 -0.36 8.54 0.76
C PHE A 231 -1.79 8.06 0.56
N GLY A 232 -2.43 7.49 1.59
CA GLY A 232 -3.85 7.15 1.53
C GLY A 232 -4.23 5.71 1.13
N GLY A 233 -3.38 4.73 1.44
CA GLY A 233 -3.71 3.30 1.30
C GLY A 233 -3.47 2.73 -0.11
N GLY A 234 -3.77 1.44 -0.29
CA GLY A 234 -3.36 0.69 -1.49
C GLY A 234 -4.01 1.13 -2.81
N HIS A 235 -5.04 1.97 -2.80
CA HIS A 235 -5.67 2.44 -4.04
C HIS A 235 -4.88 3.58 -4.70
N VAL A 236 -4.07 4.32 -3.93
CA VAL A 236 -3.31 5.47 -4.43
C VAL A 236 -1.98 5.06 -5.05
N VAL A 237 -1.47 3.86 -4.75
CA VAL A 237 -0.28 3.32 -5.43
C VAL A 237 -0.57 2.88 -6.86
N LEU A 238 -1.84 2.61 -7.17
CA LEU A 238 -2.20 2.03 -8.46
C LEU A 238 -1.94 2.97 -9.64
N PRO A 239 -2.32 4.26 -9.62
CA PRO A 239 -1.99 5.18 -10.70
C PRO A 239 -0.48 5.39 -10.86
N LEU A 240 0.26 5.41 -9.74
CA LEU A 240 1.73 5.55 -9.77
C LEU A 240 2.39 4.33 -10.42
N LEU A 241 1.96 3.12 -10.05
CA LEU A 241 2.45 1.89 -10.67
C LEU A 241 2.04 1.82 -12.15
N GLN A 242 0.81 2.19 -12.50
CA GLN A 242 0.38 2.21 -13.89
C GLN A 242 1.18 3.22 -14.72
N GLN A 243 1.49 4.39 -14.17
CA GLN A 243 2.30 5.39 -14.86
C GLN A 243 3.76 4.94 -15.04
N GLN A 244 4.33 4.23 -14.06
CA GLN A 244 5.72 3.80 -14.10
C GLN A 244 5.94 2.46 -14.85
N LEU A 245 4.92 1.59 -14.85
CA LEU A 245 5.01 0.22 -15.39
C LEU A 245 4.13 0.01 -16.64
N GLY A 246 3.22 0.92 -16.95
CA GLY A 246 2.18 0.74 -17.98
C GLY A 246 2.69 0.59 -19.40
N ASP A 247 3.88 1.12 -19.72
CA ASP A 247 4.47 0.93 -21.04
C ASP A 247 5.06 -0.49 -21.21
N ALA A 248 5.36 -1.18 -20.10
CA ALA A 248 5.96 -2.51 -20.10
C ALA A 248 4.93 -3.65 -19.94
N LEU A 249 3.68 -3.34 -19.60
CA LEU A 249 2.60 -4.30 -19.37
C LEU A 249 1.34 -3.90 -20.12
N SER A 250 0.63 -4.87 -20.68
CA SER A 250 -0.68 -4.59 -21.26
C SER A 250 -1.67 -4.17 -20.16
N GLU A 251 -2.56 -3.22 -20.49
CA GLU A 251 -3.62 -2.76 -19.59
C GLU A 251 -4.48 -3.93 -19.09
N ASP A 252 -4.70 -4.92 -19.95
CA ASP A 252 -5.42 -6.15 -19.64
C ASP A 252 -4.77 -6.96 -18.52
N ARG A 253 -3.45 -7.12 -18.56
CA ARG A 253 -2.69 -7.84 -17.52
C ARG A 253 -2.67 -7.05 -16.22
N PHE A 254 -2.50 -5.74 -16.31
CA PHE A 254 -2.54 -4.87 -15.13
C PHE A 254 -3.90 -4.92 -14.42
N LEU A 255 -5.00 -4.81 -15.17
CA LEU A 255 -6.36 -4.88 -14.63
C LEU A 255 -6.69 -6.27 -14.06
N LEU A 256 -6.20 -7.35 -14.69
CA LEU A 256 -6.30 -8.71 -14.16
C LEU A 256 -5.65 -8.80 -12.78
N GLY A 257 -4.39 -8.39 -12.67
CA GLY A 257 -3.66 -8.39 -11.40
C GLY A 257 -4.35 -7.55 -10.35
N TYR A 258 -4.81 -6.35 -10.71
CA TYR A 258 -5.50 -5.44 -9.79
C TYR A 258 -6.79 -6.04 -9.24
N ALA A 259 -7.63 -6.59 -10.11
CA ALA A 259 -8.89 -7.20 -9.71
C ALA A 259 -8.66 -8.45 -8.85
N ALA A 260 -7.66 -9.25 -9.18
CA ALA A 260 -7.27 -10.41 -8.38
C ALA A 260 -6.77 -10.02 -6.99
N ALA A 261 -5.94 -8.97 -6.88
CA ALA A 261 -5.46 -8.44 -5.60
C ALA A 261 -6.60 -8.03 -4.66
N GLN A 262 -7.77 -7.69 -5.21
CA GLN A 262 -8.96 -7.31 -4.46
C GLN A 262 -9.84 -8.50 -4.06
N ALA A 263 -9.65 -9.64 -4.71
CA ALA A 263 -10.35 -10.89 -4.41
C ALA A 263 -9.60 -11.76 -3.40
N VAL A 264 -8.32 -11.48 -3.12
CA VAL A 264 -7.50 -12.22 -2.16
C VAL A 264 -7.49 -11.54 -0.78
N PRO A 265 -7.31 -12.28 0.32
CA PRO A 265 -7.16 -11.68 1.64
C PRO A 265 -5.80 -10.97 1.75
N GLY A 266 -5.69 -10.02 2.67
CA GLY A 266 -4.44 -9.36 2.99
C GLY A 266 -4.21 -8.06 2.21
N PRO A 267 -2.98 -7.54 2.20
CA PRO A 267 -2.70 -6.22 1.65
C PRO A 267 -2.75 -6.20 0.11
N MET A 268 -3.41 -5.19 -0.44
CA MET A 268 -3.44 -4.90 -1.89
C MET A 268 -2.07 -4.79 -2.57
N PHE A 269 -1.01 -4.52 -1.80
CA PHE A 269 0.37 -4.46 -2.31
C PHE A 269 0.88 -5.82 -2.79
N SER A 270 0.16 -6.91 -2.53
CA SER A 270 0.37 -8.23 -3.15
C SER A 270 0.28 -8.19 -4.68
N LEU A 271 -0.37 -7.17 -5.25
CA LEU A 271 -0.29 -6.85 -6.68
C LEU A 271 1.15 -6.80 -7.19
N GLY A 272 2.10 -6.32 -6.38
CA GLY A 272 3.52 -6.28 -6.74
C GLY A 272 4.08 -7.65 -7.12
N ALA A 273 3.63 -8.74 -6.48
CA ALA A 273 4.06 -10.10 -6.81
C ALA A 273 3.60 -10.54 -8.21
N PHE A 274 2.39 -10.14 -8.59
CA PHE A 274 1.87 -10.42 -9.93
C PHE A 274 2.58 -9.57 -10.99
N LEU A 275 2.70 -8.26 -10.74
CA LEU A 275 3.37 -7.34 -11.67
C LEU A 275 4.85 -7.69 -11.85
N GLY A 276 5.55 -8.05 -10.78
CA GLY A 276 6.95 -8.45 -10.82
C GLY A 276 7.16 -9.71 -11.67
N ALA A 277 6.32 -10.73 -11.46
CA ALA A 277 6.35 -11.95 -12.25
C ALA A 277 6.10 -11.72 -13.75
N GLU A 278 5.18 -10.81 -14.10
CA GLU A 278 4.90 -10.45 -15.50
C GLU A 278 6.02 -9.60 -16.12
N LEU A 279 6.70 -8.77 -15.33
CA LEU A 279 7.81 -7.91 -15.79
C LEU A 279 9.15 -8.64 -15.92
N LEU A 280 9.31 -9.79 -15.25
CA LEU A 280 10.49 -10.66 -15.34
C LEU A 280 10.11 -12.08 -15.81
N PRO A 281 9.65 -12.25 -17.06
CA PRO A 281 9.09 -13.52 -17.53
C PRO A 281 10.10 -14.68 -17.56
N VAL A 282 11.40 -14.39 -17.65
CA VAL A 282 12.47 -15.41 -17.61
C VAL A 282 12.70 -15.94 -16.18
N ARG A 283 12.46 -15.10 -15.17
CA ARG A 283 12.65 -15.41 -13.74
C ARG A 283 11.48 -14.87 -12.92
N PRO A 284 10.26 -15.37 -13.15
CA PRO A 284 9.04 -14.75 -12.61
C PRO A 284 8.97 -14.80 -11.08
N VAL A 285 9.69 -15.72 -10.44
CA VAL A 285 9.75 -15.83 -8.98
C VAL A 285 10.66 -14.76 -8.35
N LEU A 286 11.60 -14.19 -9.11
CA LEU A 286 12.49 -13.12 -8.62
C LEU A 286 11.86 -11.72 -8.73
N GLY A 287 10.84 -11.56 -9.57
CA GLY A 287 10.11 -10.30 -9.72
C GLY A 287 9.18 -10.04 -8.55
#